data_AF-A0A534HN85-F1
#
_entry.id   AF-A0A534HN85-F1
#
_cell.length_a   1.000
_cell.length_b   1.000
_cell.length_c   1.000
_cell.angle_alpha   90.00
_cell.angle_beta   90.00
_cell.angle_gamma   90.00
#
_symmetry.space_group_name_H-M   'P 1'
#
loop_
_entity.id
_entity.type
_entity.pdbx_description
1 polymer ?
#
loop_
_entity_poly.entity_id
_entity_poly.type
_entity_poly.pdbx_seq_one_letter_code
_entity_poly.pdbx_strand_id
1 'polypeptide(L)'
;MDSERVRMILQGVRDRAEASIGREERDALITQGLLNPIDAATRDRWVAAVASLPSLRDRVRELGRIALATPGPTAPPELRQSVSALEELTRQKSSLESLVWNPPTQEYLLSTLAGRTVLEDLTVWRTRLTGRAFADFVQEMDQYRSGLFQTTARASQVYRGLLFDEQTRWDEEVPSELLLTNVDLRFASMILAKRPIDPALLVRAFQSFHYDTNWGSLNKVDRLIGSAILASMPGDPGWVRLAFERLRIQLASHGIVPEDRILVGASLADIPEAAWGEVLARIDAIRRERSTLNAILVSALARSPYEPPEALDRFAQALSGLASRGFKDGIHVEAAAALLAAGSIPKETMVDRFAAVETHLAGLFNPPYAPSAMVATNPLEPTEAIDVFRDCIGVVTRTNFYDLTLEIEELALILSYGVAPLGLGYLAANLPAGAPPQPAPAIVRQAPVSVPGTWWYVWHGHYVYRPIFWYIATHPVHVHTVAAFG
;
A
#
# COMPACT_ATOMS: atom_id res chain seq x y z
N MET A 1 14.71 -25.97 7.56
CA MET A 1 13.36 -26.48 7.27
C MET A 1 12.81 -25.73 6.07
N ASP A 2 12.15 -26.43 5.15
CA ASP A 2 11.56 -25.86 3.93
C ASP A 2 10.29 -25.05 4.25
N SER A 3 10.08 -23.90 3.60
CA SER A 3 8.95 -23.00 3.86
C SER A 3 7.59 -23.64 3.56
N GLU A 4 7.50 -24.44 2.49
CA GLU A 4 6.26 -25.12 2.14
C GLU A 4 5.94 -26.22 3.16
N ARG A 5 6.96 -26.90 3.70
CA ARG A 5 6.79 -27.82 4.83
C ARG A 5 6.25 -27.11 6.07
N VAL A 6 6.77 -25.93 6.41
CA VAL A 6 6.24 -25.13 7.54
C VAL A 6 4.79 -24.72 7.29
N ARG A 7 4.48 -24.24 6.08
CA ARG A 7 3.11 -23.88 5.70
C ARG A 7 2.15 -25.05 5.88
N MET A 8 2.51 -26.23 5.38
CA MET A 8 1.70 -27.44 5.52
C MET A 8 1.47 -27.82 6.99
N ILE A 9 2.50 -27.71 7.83
CA ILE A 9 2.40 -28.00 9.26
C ILE A 9 1.43 -27.03 9.94
N LEU A 10 1.64 -25.72 9.76
CA LEU A 10 0.79 -24.69 10.38
C LEU A 10 -0.65 -24.75 9.86
N GLN A 11 -0.82 -25.03 8.55
CA GLN A 11 -2.13 -25.23 7.95
C GLN A 11 -2.82 -26.46 8.53
N GLY A 12 -2.11 -27.59 8.69
CA GLY A 12 -2.67 -28.80 9.32
C GLY A 12 -3.12 -28.55 10.76
N VAL A 13 -2.34 -27.77 11.53
CA VAL A 13 -2.73 -27.37 12.89
C VAL A 13 -3.98 -26.47 12.88
N ARG A 14 -4.05 -25.51 11.95
CA ARG A 14 -5.23 -24.64 11.76
C ARG A 14 -6.48 -25.43 11.36
N ASP A 15 -6.32 -26.41 10.48
CA ASP A 15 -7.41 -27.27 9.97
C ASP A 15 -7.77 -28.39 10.95
N ARG A 16 -7.09 -28.47 12.09
CA ARG A 16 -7.29 -29.46 13.15
C ARG A 16 -7.06 -30.90 12.68
N ALA A 17 -6.21 -31.07 11.67
CA ALA A 17 -5.77 -32.37 11.21
C ALA A 17 -4.69 -32.92 12.14
N GLU A 18 -4.68 -34.23 12.37
CA GLU A 18 -3.64 -34.90 13.16
C GLU A 18 -2.25 -34.54 12.63
N ALA A 19 -1.40 -34.01 13.52
CA ALA A 19 -0.09 -33.53 13.15
C ALA A 19 0.87 -34.73 13.04
N SER A 20 1.49 -34.94 11.87
CA SER A 20 2.60 -35.89 11.70
C SER A 20 3.92 -35.13 11.66
N ILE A 21 4.25 -34.45 12.76
CA ILE A 21 5.42 -33.55 12.88
C ILE A 21 6.50 -34.26 13.69
N GLY A 22 7.69 -34.42 13.10
CA GLY A 22 8.84 -35.02 13.78
C GLY A 22 9.37 -34.13 14.91
N ARG A 23 10.18 -34.71 15.82
CA ARG A 23 10.71 -34.00 16.99
C ARG A 23 11.52 -32.75 16.60
N GLU A 24 12.39 -32.85 15.60
CA GLU A 24 13.23 -31.73 15.14
C GLU A 24 12.42 -30.58 14.55
N GLU A 25 11.43 -30.89 13.70
CA GLU A 25 10.50 -29.88 13.13
C GLU A 25 9.68 -29.21 14.24
N ARG A 26 9.18 -30.01 15.19
CA ARG A 26 8.42 -29.55 16.35
C ARG A 26 9.24 -28.60 17.21
N ASP A 27 10.46 -28.98 17.57
CA ASP A 27 11.37 -28.17 18.39
C ASP A 27 11.69 -26.85 17.68
N ALA A 28 11.99 -26.89 16.36
CA ALA A 28 12.28 -25.68 15.58
C ALA A 28 11.10 -24.70 15.56
N LEU A 29 9.86 -25.17 15.36
CA LEU A 29 8.67 -24.32 15.33
C LEU A 29 8.33 -23.71 16.70
N ILE A 30 8.62 -24.42 17.79
CA ILE A 30 8.44 -23.91 19.16
C ILE A 30 9.52 -22.87 19.50
N THR A 31 10.78 -23.13 19.15
CA THR A 31 11.87 -22.16 19.36
C THR A 31 11.59 -20.85 18.62
N GLN A 32 10.94 -20.90 17.46
CA GLN A 32 10.50 -19.72 16.72
C GLN A 32 9.17 -19.13 17.21
N GLY A 33 8.57 -19.69 18.26
CA GLY A 33 7.35 -19.18 18.88
C GLY A 33 6.09 -19.36 18.02
N LEU A 34 6.11 -20.24 17.03
CA LEU A 34 4.99 -20.45 16.09
C LEU A 34 3.97 -21.45 16.62
N LEU A 35 4.45 -22.44 17.38
CA LEU A 35 3.64 -23.44 18.05
C LEU A 35 3.86 -23.36 19.56
N ASN A 36 2.81 -23.68 20.31
CA ASN A 36 2.86 -23.86 21.75
C ASN A 36 2.55 -25.32 22.09
N PRO A 37 3.46 -26.07 22.75
CA PRO A 37 3.20 -27.43 23.17
C PRO A 37 2.33 -27.42 24.44
N ILE A 38 1.35 -28.33 24.48
CA ILE A 38 0.49 -28.56 25.63
C ILE A 38 0.55 -30.04 25.97
N ASP A 39 1.01 -30.35 27.18
CA ASP A 39 1.01 -31.72 27.68
C ASP A 39 -0.40 -32.22 28.01
N ALA A 40 -0.56 -33.54 28.10
CA ALA A 40 -1.85 -34.15 28.40
C ALA A 40 -2.41 -33.70 29.76
N ALA A 41 -1.55 -33.53 30.77
CA ALA A 41 -1.96 -33.09 32.10
C ALA A 41 -2.55 -31.68 32.10
N THR A 42 -1.99 -30.76 31.31
CA THR A 42 -2.49 -29.39 31.15
C THR A 42 -3.78 -29.38 30.36
N ARG A 43 -3.89 -30.17 29.29
CA ARG A 43 -5.14 -30.36 28.56
C ARG A 43 -6.25 -30.88 29.50
N ASP A 44 -5.96 -31.87 30.32
CA ASP A 44 -6.95 -32.47 31.22
C ASP A 44 -7.36 -31.49 32.34
N ARG A 45 -6.42 -30.68 32.85
CA ARG A 45 -6.74 -29.56 33.75
C ARG A 45 -7.66 -28.54 33.10
N TRP A 46 -7.41 -28.17 31.85
CA TRP A 46 -8.27 -27.24 31.11
C TRP A 46 -9.66 -27.84 30.87
N VAL A 47 -9.77 -29.13 30.53
CA VAL A 47 -11.06 -29.81 30.36
C VAL A 47 -11.87 -29.77 31.65
N ALA A 48 -11.24 -30.09 32.78
CA ALA A 48 -11.89 -30.02 34.09
C ALA A 48 -12.32 -28.59 34.45
N ALA A 49 -11.47 -27.59 34.16
CA ALA A 49 -11.79 -26.18 34.40
C ALA A 49 -12.95 -25.68 33.53
N VAL A 50 -12.95 -26.00 32.23
CA VAL A 50 -13.99 -25.61 31.27
C VAL A 50 -15.33 -26.27 31.58
N ALA A 51 -15.34 -27.45 32.21
CA ALA A 51 -16.58 -28.07 32.69
C ALA A 51 -17.35 -27.19 33.71
N SER A 52 -16.65 -26.29 34.42
CA SER A 52 -17.27 -25.34 35.39
C SER A 52 -17.83 -24.06 34.75
N LEU A 53 -17.56 -23.84 33.45
CA LEU A 53 -17.90 -22.60 32.72
C LEU A 53 -19.41 -22.27 32.73
N PRO A 54 -20.36 -23.22 32.60
CA PRO A 54 -21.79 -22.92 32.72
C PRO A 54 -22.15 -22.32 34.09
N SER A 55 -21.68 -22.94 35.18
CA SER A 55 -21.95 -22.48 36.55
C SER A 55 -21.36 -21.08 36.81
N LEU A 56 -20.17 -20.80 36.27
CA LEU A 56 -19.56 -19.47 36.39
C LEU A 56 -20.33 -18.41 35.60
N ARG A 57 -20.83 -18.73 34.40
CA ARG A 57 -21.70 -17.81 33.61
C ARG A 57 -22.96 -17.44 34.37
N ASP A 58 -23.60 -18.41 35.01
CA ASP A 58 -24.82 -18.16 35.79
C ASP A 58 -24.51 -17.31 37.03
N ARG A 59 -23.36 -17.54 37.69
CA ARG A 59 -22.90 -16.69 38.80
C ARG A 59 -22.61 -15.25 38.37
N VAL A 60 -21.95 -15.03 37.23
CA VAL A 60 -21.69 -13.68 36.68
C VAL A 60 -23.00 -12.97 36.33
N ARG A 61 -23.98 -13.68 35.74
CA ARG A 61 -25.32 -13.12 35.46
C ARG A 61 -26.05 -12.71 36.73
N GLU A 62 -26.00 -13.54 37.77
CA GLU A 62 -26.60 -13.23 39.08
C GLU A 62 -25.95 -12.00 39.71
N LEU A 63 -24.62 -11.99 39.82
CA LEU A 63 -23.86 -10.86 40.38
C LEU A 63 -24.06 -9.57 39.57
N GLY A 64 -24.16 -9.67 38.24
CA GLY A 64 -24.48 -8.54 37.37
C GLY A 64 -25.88 -7.99 37.63
N ARG A 65 -26.88 -8.85 37.83
CA ARG A 65 -28.25 -8.42 38.20
C ARG A 65 -28.27 -7.69 39.54
N ILE A 66 -27.55 -8.21 40.53
CA ILE A 66 -27.42 -7.59 41.86
C ILE A 66 -26.71 -6.23 41.77
N ALA A 67 -25.64 -6.13 40.98
CA ALA A 67 -24.91 -4.88 40.78
C ALA A 67 -25.75 -3.82 40.05
N LEU A 68 -26.62 -4.22 39.11
CA LEU A 68 -27.57 -3.33 38.44
C LEU A 68 -28.70 -2.87 39.38
N ALA A 69 -29.09 -3.69 40.34
CA ALA A 69 -30.09 -3.34 41.36
C ALA A 69 -29.55 -2.36 42.42
N THR A 70 -28.22 -2.30 42.61
CA THR A 70 -27.55 -1.40 43.56
C THR A 70 -26.43 -0.62 42.87
N PRO A 71 -26.75 0.39 42.03
CA PRO A 71 -25.76 1.04 41.18
C PRO A 71 -24.71 1.80 42.00
N GLY A 72 -23.44 1.55 41.69
CA GLY A 72 -22.29 2.30 42.19
C GLY A 72 -21.35 2.69 41.05
N PRO A 73 -20.38 3.60 41.28
CA PRO A 73 -19.47 4.08 40.24
C PRO A 73 -18.51 3.00 39.71
N THR A 74 -18.38 1.85 40.38
CA THR A 74 -17.54 0.73 39.96
C THR A 74 -18.22 -0.62 40.25
N ALA A 75 -17.94 -1.61 39.40
CA ALA A 75 -18.44 -2.97 39.58
C ALA A 75 -17.87 -3.62 40.87
N PRO A 76 -18.71 -4.39 41.62
CA PRO A 76 -18.25 -5.10 42.82
C PRO A 76 -17.01 -5.96 42.56
N PRO A 77 -16.05 -6.05 43.50
CA PRO A 77 -14.81 -6.82 43.33
C PRO A 77 -15.06 -8.29 42.93
N GLU A 78 -16.06 -8.94 43.52
CA GLU A 78 -16.43 -10.33 43.22
C GLU A 78 -16.93 -10.49 41.78
N LEU A 79 -17.69 -9.50 41.26
CA LEU A 79 -18.13 -9.48 39.87
C LEU A 79 -16.93 -9.32 38.93
N ARG A 80 -15.98 -8.41 39.23
CA ARG A 80 -14.76 -8.23 38.44
C ARG A 80 -13.90 -9.50 38.40
N GLN A 81 -13.71 -10.17 39.53
CA GLN A 81 -12.99 -11.44 39.60
C GLN A 81 -13.70 -12.54 38.81
N SER A 82 -15.02 -12.64 38.93
CA SER A 82 -15.81 -13.64 38.22
C SER A 82 -15.83 -13.41 36.71
N VAL A 83 -15.86 -12.15 36.26
CA VAL A 83 -15.72 -11.78 34.84
C VAL A 83 -14.35 -12.15 34.32
N SER A 84 -13.27 -11.83 35.04
CA SER A 84 -11.90 -12.21 34.64
C SER A 84 -11.71 -13.73 34.58
N ALA A 85 -12.27 -14.47 35.54
CA ALA A 85 -12.27 -15.93 35.53
C ALA A 85 -13.08 -16.49 34.34
N LEU A 86 -14.21 -15.84 34.00
CA LEU A 86 -15.03 -16.24 32.85
C LEU A 86 -14.30 -16.00 31.52
N GLU A 87 -13.58 -14.89 31.39
CA GLU A 87 -12.73 -14.60 30.23
C GLU A 87 -11.60 -15.63 30.11
N GLU A 88 -10.93 -15.98 31.21
CA GLU A 88 -9.88 -16.99 31.23
C GLU A 88 -10.40 -18.38 30.85
N LEU A 89 -11.51 -18.85 31.45
CA LEU A 89 -12.10 -20.14 31.09
C LEU A 89 -12.61 -20.15 29.64
N THR A 90 -13.14 -19.04 29.13
CA THR A 90 -13.55 -18.92 27.73
C THR A 90 -12.35 -19.01 26.79
N ARG A 91 -11.21 -18.41 27.16
CA ARG A 91 -9.94 -18.54 26.44
C ARG A 91 -9.44 -19.98 26.44
N GLN A 92 -9.43 -20.65 27.59
CA GLN A 92 -9.05 -22.05 27.72
C GLN A 92 -9.95 -22.98 26.87
N LYS A 93 -11.26 -22.73 26.87
CA LYS A 93 -12.20 -23.45 26.01
C LYS A 93 -11.85 -23.28 24.52
N SER A 94 -11.61 -22.05 24.08
CA SER A 94 -11.21 -21.79 22.69
C SER A 94 -9.87 -22.46 22.32
N SER A 95 -8.91 -22.48 23.26
CA SER A 95 -7.65 -23.19 23.08
C SER A 95 -7.85 -24.70 22.96
N LEU A 96 -8.67 -25.31 23.84
CA LEU A 96 -9.02 -26.74 23.79
C LEU A 96 -9.65 -27.14 22.45
N GLU A 97 -10.56 -26.32 21.93
CA GLU A 97 -11.20 -26.54 20.62
C GLU A 97 -10.23 -26.44 19.44
N SER A 98 -9.04 -25.87 19.67
CA SER A 98 -8.00 -25.66 18.68
C SER A 98 -6.76 -26.55 18.89
N LEU A 99 -6.76 -27.42 19.91
CA LEU A 99 -5.65 -28.33 20.16
C LEU A 99 -5.60 -29.43 19.11
N VAL A 100 -4.39 -29.72 18.63
CA VAL A 100 -4.12 -30.78 17.67
C VAL A 100 -3.19 -31.80 18.29
N TRP A 101 -3.55 -33.08 18.23
CA TRP A 101 -2.68 -34.15 18.69
C TRP A 101 -1.51 -34.40 17.73
N ASN A 102 -0.30 -34.54 18.27
CA ASN A 102 0.91 -34.91 17.54
C ASN A 102 1.43 -36.27 18.04
N PRO A 103 1.02 -37.40 17.45
CA PRO A 103 1.45 -38.74 17.89
C PRO A 103 2.98 -38.93 17.98
N PRO A 104 3.80 -38.41 17.05
CA PRO A 104 5.26 -38.60 17.13
C PRO A 104 5.91 -38.05 18.41
N THR A 105 5.34 -36.99 19.02
CA THR A 105 5.87 -36.40 20.26
C THR A 105 4.96 -36.61 21.48
N GLN A 106 3.79 -37.24 21.30
CA GLN A 106 2.81 -37.50 22.36
C GLN A 106 2.33 -36.24 23.11
N GLU A 107 2.19 -35.13 22.38
CA GLU A 107 1.78 -33.83 22.93
C GLU A 107 0.68 -33.21 22.06
N TYR A 108 -0.04 -32.24 22.63
CA TYR A 108 -0.94 -31.38 21.87
C TYR A 108 -0.19 -30.13 21.39
N LEU A 109 -0.55 -29.64 20.21
CA LEU A 109 0.01 -28.43 19.62
C LEU A 109 -1.09 -27.40 19.41
N LEU A 110 -0.75 -26.13 19.66
CA LEU A 110 -1.58 -24.98 19.41
C LEU A 110 -0.81 -23.94 18.58
N SER A 111 -1.42 -23.39 17.54
CA SER A 111 -0.82 -22.26 16.83
C SER A 111 -0.84 -21.00 17.69
N THR A 112 0.30 -20.33 17.80
CA THR A 112 0.37 -19.02 18.45
C THR A 112 -0.21 -17.93 17.54
N LEU A 113 -0.27 -16.68 18.02
CA LEU A 113 -0.60 -15.54 17.16
C LEU A 113 0.46 -15.37 16.06
N ALA A 114 1.75 -15.45 16.42
CA ALA A 114 2.86 -15.39 15.47
C ALA A 114 2.77 -16.52 14.43
N GLY A 115 2.44 -17.75 14.86
CA GLY A 115 2.22 -18.88 13.95
C GLY A 115 1.07 -18.65 12.96
N ARG A 116 0.01 -17.97 13.38
CA ARG A 116 -1.10 -17.61 12.49
C ARG A 116 -0.71 -16.54 11.47
N THR A 117 -0.02 -15.49 11.89
CA THR A 117 0.50 -14.45 10.99
C THR A 117 1.49 -15.04 9.98
N VAL A 118 2.42 -15.87 10.43
CA VAL A 118 3.36 -16.57 9.53
C VAL A 118 2.63 -17.50 8.56
N LEU A 119 1.58 -18.19 9.00
CA LEU A 119 0.78 -19.01 8.09
C LEU A 119 0.06 -18.17 7.03
N GLU A 120 -0.47 -17.00 7.39
CA GLU A 120 -1.07 -16.05 6.44
C GLU A 120 -0.03 -15.62 5.42
N ASP A 121 1.16 -15.18 5.84
CA ASP A 121 2.28 -14.81 4.97
C ASP A 121 2.65 -15.96 4.03
N LEU A 122 2.90 -17.17 4.57
CA LEU A 122 3.24 -18.35 3.76
C LEU A 122 2.12 -18.74 2.78
N THR A 123 0.86 -18.43 3.10
CA THR A 123 -0.28 -18.73 2.23
C THR A 123 -0.39 -17.72 1.09
N VAL A 124 -0.23 -16.42 1.40
CA VAL A 124 -0.25 -15.35 0.39
C VAL A 124 0.92 -15.48 -0.58
N TRP A 125 2.11 -15.73 -0.04
CA TRP A 125 3.37 -15.77 -0.80
C TRP A 125 3.72 -17.17 -1.32
N ARG A 126 2.75 -18.11 -1.31
CA ARG A 126 2.95 -19.54 -1.59
C ARG A 126 3.66 -19.80 -2.92
N THR A 127 3.34 -19.06 -3.97
CA THR A 127 3.94 -19.18 -5.31
C THR A 127 5.44 -18.92 -5.34
N ARG A 128 5.98 -18.32 -4.26
CA ARG A 128 7.39 -17.97 -4.10
C ARG A 128 8.15 -18.82 -3.10
N LEU A 129 7.48 -19.78 -2.44
CA LEU A 129 8.07 -20.59 -1.38
C LEU A 129 8.87 -21.80 -1.88
N THR A 130 8.67 -22.24 -3.12
CA THR A 130 9.23 -23.50 -3.63
C THR A 130 10.76 -23.51 -3.54
N GLY A 131 11.30 -24.46 -2.77
CA GLY A 131 12.75 -24.64 -2.58
C GLY A 131 13.41 -23.62 -1.65
N ARG A 132 12.63 -22.84 -0.90
CA ARG A 132 13.16 -21.85 0.04
C ARG A 132 13.24 -22.38 1.46
N ALA A 133 14.32 -21.97 2.15
CA ALA A 133 14.41 -22.18 3.59
C ALA A 133 13.48 -21.20 4.31
N PHE A 134 12.82 -21.71 5.35
CA PHE A 134 11.89 -20.92 6.15
C PHE A 134 12.55 -19.74 6.88
N ALA A 135 13.79 -19.92 7.35
CA ALA A 135 14.54 -18.84 8.00
C ALA A 135 14.78 -17.66 7.05
N ASP A 136 15.12 -17.94 5.78
CA ASP A 136 15.35 -16.90 4.77
C ASP A 136 14.05 -16.13 4.49
N PHE A 137 12.93 -16.85 4.35
CA PHE A 137 11.62 -16.22 4.16
C PHE A 137 11.23 -15.29 5.31
N VAL A 138 11.39 -15.72 6.56
CA VAL A 138 11.07 -14.90 7.74
C VAL A 138 11.96 -13.65 7.77
N GLN A 139 13.27 -13.82 7.56
CA GLN A 139 14.22 -12.71 7.52
C GLN A 139 13.86 -11.69 6.43
N GLU A 140 13.48 -12.16 5.26
CA GLU A 140 13.04 -11.33 4.13
C GLU A 140 11.78 -10.53 4.46
N MET A 141 10.75 -11.18 5.01
CA MET A 141 9.51 -10.50 5.45
C MET A 141 9.79 -9.45 6.54
N ASP A 142 10.66 -9.75 7.50
CA ASP A 142 11.06 -8.81 8.55
C ASP A 142 11.83 -7.62 7.99
N GLN A 143 12.75 -7.85 7.05
CA GLN A 143 13.50 -6.79 6.36
C GLN A 143 12.57 -5.89 5.56
N TYR A 144 11.63 -6.48 4.82
CA TYR A 144 10.60 -5.74 4.09
C TYR A 144 9.77 -4.83 5.01
N ARG A 145 9.21 -5.38 6.10
CA ARG A 145 8.37 -4.63 7.04
C ARG A 145 9.17 -3.56 7.78
N SER A 146 10.38 -3.88 8.24
CA SER A 146 11.33 -2.91 8.80
C SER A 146 11.59 -1.78 7.81
N GLY A 147 11.69 -2.13 6.53
CA GLY A 147 11.80 -1.16 5.47
C GLY A 147 10.63 -0.18 5.42
N LEU A 148 9.39 -0.66 5.42
CA LEU A 148 8.22 0.24 5.42
C LEU A 148 8.25 1.23 6.59
N PHE A 149 8.66 0.78 7.78
CA PHE A 149 8.85 1.65 8.94
C PHE A 149 9.95 2.69 8.73
N GLN A 150 11.10 2.29 8.17
CA GLN A 150 12.19 3.23 7.88
C GLN A 150 11.77 4.31 6.88
N THR A 151 11.01 3.96 5.84
CA THR A 151 10.47 4.91 4.86
C THR A 151 9.52 5.88 5.53
N THR A 152 8.62 5.40 6.40
CA THR A 152 7.66 6.27 7.09
C THR A 152 8.33 7.17 8.15
N ALA A 153 9.37 6.67 8.81
CA ALA A 153 10.21 7.48 9.70
C ALA A 153 10.94 8.57 8.93
N ARG A 154 11.43 8.28 7.71
CA ARG A 154 12.00 9.28 6.81
C ARG A 154 10.96 10.31 6.38
N ALA A 155 9.75 9.87 6.01
CA ALA A 155 8.64 10.77 5.70
C ALA A 155 8.30 11.70 6.86
N SER A 156 8.33 11.20 8.10
CA SER A 156 8.17 12.03 9.30
C SER A 156 9.24 13.11 9.45
N GLN A 157 10.49 12.81 9.10
CA GLN A 157 11.58 13.80 9.15
C GLN A 157 11.44 14.86 8.04
N VAL A 158 11.10 14.43 6.82
CA VAL A 158 10.82 15.35 5.71
C VAL A 158 9.64 16.26 6.04
N TYR A 159 8.55 15.69 6.56
CA TYR A 159 7.35 16.43 6.98
C TYR A 159 7.67 17.52 7.98
N ARG A 160 8.44 17.21 9.03
CA ARG A 160 8.85 18.22 10.02
C ARG A 160 9.68 19.34 9.40
N GLY A 161 10.56 19.01 8.46
CA GLY A 161 11.36 20.00 7.74
C GLY A 161 10.51 20.92 6.87
N LEU A 162 9.57 20.35 6.10
CA LEU A 162 8.65 21.14 5.28
C LEU A 162 7.67 21.96 6.13
N LEU A 163 7.19 21.42 7.25
CA LEU A 163 6.29 22.13 8.15
C LEU A 163 6.99 23.31 8.81
N PHE A 164 8.24 23.12 9.26
CA PHE A 164 9.03 24.20 9.83
C PHE A 164 9.27 25.32 8.81
N ASP A 165 9.61 24.96 7.58
CA ASP A 165 9.75 25.93 6.48
C ASP A 165 8.45 26.71 6.29
N GLU A 166 7.32 26.01 6.12
CA GLU A 166 6.02 26.65 5.90
C GLU A 166 5.60 27.56 7.07
N GLN A 167 5.90 27.20 8.32
CA GLN A 167 5.60 28.01 9.51
C GLN A 167 6.51 29.23 9.68
N THR A 168 7.69 29.24 9.06
CA THR A 168 8.68 30.32 9.19
C THR A 168 8.72 31.24 7.98
N ARG A 169 7.90 30.98 6.95
CA ARG A 169 7.72 31.86 5.80
C ARG A 169 7.05 33.17 6.22
N TRP A 170 7.52 34.27 5.65
CA TRP A 170 6.94 35.58 5.90
C TRP A 170 5.62 35.73 5.11
N ASP A 171 4.54 36.04 5.82
CA ASP A 171 3.18 36.21 5.27
C ASP A 171 3.10 37.24 4.13
N GLU A 172 4.03 38.21 4.10
CA GLU A 172 4.08 39.26 3.07
C GLU A 172 4.68 38.79 1.73
N GLU A 173 5.40 37.66 1.70
CA GLU A 173 6.12 37.17 0.51
C GLU A 173 5.37 36.06 -0.25
N VAL A 174 4.27 35.53 0.32
CA VAL A 174 3.59 34.34 -0.20
C VAL A 174 2.08 34.56 -0.29
N PRO A 175 1.49 34.52 -1.51
CA PRO A 175 0.05 34.49 -1.65
C PRO A 175 -0.58 33.38 -0.81
N SER A 176 -1.62 33.68 -0.04
CA SER A 176 -2.32 32.71 0.83
C SER A 176 -2.81 31.47 0.08
N GLU A 177 -3.11 31.62 -1.20
CA GLU A 177 -3.50 30.58 -2.15
C GLU A 177 -2.41 29.51 -2.37
N LEU A 178 -1.16 29.80 -2.02
CA LEU A 178 -0.01 28.90 -2.15
C LEU A 178 0.43 28.26 -0.82
N LEU A 179 -0.20 28.63 0.31
CA LEU A 179 0.16 28.08 1.62
C LEU A 179 -0.22 26.60 1.71
N LEU A 180 0.71 25.74 2.10
CA LEU A 180 0.53 24.29 2.20
C LEU A 180 -0.12 23.89 3.53
N THR A 181 -1.03 22.92 3.49
CA THR A 181 -1.65 22.33 4.70
C THR A 181 -0.81 21.15 5.22
N ASN A 182 -1.07 20.70 6.45
CA ASN A 182 -0.44 19.49 6.98
C ASN A 182 -0.64 18.27 6.07
N VAL A 183 -1.83 18.12 5.47
CA VAL A 183 -2.16 17.02 4.55
C VAL A 183 -1.28 17.07 3.30
N ASP A 184 -1.13 18.28 2.72
CA ASP A 184 -0.28 18.54 1.56
C ASP A 184 1.16 18.10 1.84
N LEU A 185 1.68 18.51 3.02
CA LEU A 185 3.04 18.23 3.44
C LEU A 185 3.26 16.75 3.72
N ARG A 186 2.30 16.03 4.33
CA ARG A 186 2.42 14.57 4.55
C ARG A 186 2.44 13.80 3.23
N PHE A 187 1.59 14.19 2.28
CA PHE A 187 1.54 13.55 0.96
C PHE A 187 2.85 13.74 0.20
N ALA A 188 3.37 14.98 0.14
CA ALA A 188 4.67 15.28 -0.47
C ALA A 188 5.81 14.53 0.24
N SER A 189 5.79 14.48 1.58
CA SER A 189 6.82 13.81 2.37
C SER A 189 6.86 12.31 2.14
N MET A 190 5.70 11.64 2.00
CA MET A 190 5.64 10.21 1.71
C MET A 190 6.20 9.89 0.31
N ILE A 191 5.93 10.75 -0.68
CA ILE A 191 6.54 10.65 -2.01
C ILE A 191 8.07 10.79 -1.93
N LEU A 192 8.55 11.85 -1.28
CA LEU A 192 9.97 12.17 -1.17
C LEU A 192 10.75 11.08 -0.43
N ALA A 193 10.17 10.57 0.66
CA ALA A 193 10.80 9.59 1.53
C ALA A 193 11.12 8.25 0.85
N LYS A 194 10.53 7.96 -0.31
CA LYS A 194 10.88 6.77 -1.09
C LYS A 194 12.31 6.81 -1.60
N ARG A 195 12.91 7.99 -1.74
CA ARG A 195 14.35 8.10 -1.99
C ARG A 195 15.13 7.86 -0.69
N PRO A 196 16.05 6.88 -0.66
CA PRO A 196 16.91 6.63 0.49
C PRO A 196 18.09 7.59 0.56
N ILE A 197 17.78 8.89 0.63
CA ILE A 197 18.76 9.96 0.81
C ILE A 197 18.43 10.78 2.06
N ASP A 198 19.34 11.67 2.43
CA ASP A 198 19.17 12.58 3.56
C ASP A 198 17.86 13.40 3.43
N PRO A 199 16.96 13.34 4.43
CA PRO A 199 15.75 14.15 4.49
C PRO A 199 15.98 15.65 4.28
N ALA A 200 17.08 16.20 4.80
CA ALA A 200 17.37 17.63 4.63
C ALA A 200 17.63 17.98 3.16
N LEU A 201 18.22 17.08 2.38
CA LEU A 201 18.41 17.27 0.94
C LEU A 201 17.08 17.18 0.18
N LEU A 202 16.19 16.27 0.59
CA LEU A 202 14.84 16.16 0.00
C LEU A 202 14.00 17.41 0.25
N VAL A 203 14.05 17.95 1.49
CA VAL A 203 13.39 19.20 1.87
C VAL A 203 13.90 20.35 1.00
N ARG A 204 15.23 20.53 0.91
CA ARG A 204 15.83 21.59 0.07
C ARG A 204 15.49 21.45 -1.41
N ALA A 205 15.51 20.23 -1.95
CA ALA A 205 15.14 19.99 -3.33
C ALA A 205 13.67 20.35 -3.57
N PHE A 206 12.77 19.90 -2.69
CA PHE A 206 11.35 20.25 -2.76
C PHE A 206 11.13 21.76 -2.73
N GLN A 207 11.78 22.46 -1.79
CA GLN A 207 11.69 23.92 -1.66
C GLN A 207 12.13 24.63 -2.94
N SER A 208 13.28 24.23 -3.50
CA SER A 208 13.77 24.85 -4.73
C SER A 208 12.81 24.65 -5.91
N PHE A 209 12.21 23.46 -6.04
CA PHE A 209 11.18 23.27 -7.06
C PHE A 209 9.92 24.08 -6.75
N HIS A 210 9.44 24.05 -5.51
CA HIS A 210 8.17 24.68 -5.14
C HIS A 210 8.21 26.21 -5.25
N TYR A 211 9.32 26.84 -4.89
CA TYR A 211 9.45 28.29 -4.85
C TYR A 211 10.15 28.88 -6.07
N ASP A 212 11.19 28.21 -6.59
CA ASP A 212 12.08 28.80 -7.60
C ASP A 212 11.78 28.35 -9.03
N THR A 213 10.73 27.55 -9.25
CA THR A 213 10.36 27.06 -10.59
C THR A 213 9.25 27.90 -11.20
N ASN A 214 9.38 28.22 -12.48
CA ASN A 214 8.30 28.85 -13.21
C ASN A 214 7.25 27.81 -13.63
N TRP A 215 6.25 27.64 -12.77
CA TRP A 215 5.13 26.71 -12.98
C TRP A 215 4.16 27.14 -14.09
N GLY A 216 4.12 28.42 -14.46
CA GLY A 216 3.19 28.94 -15.48
C GLY A 216 1.70 28.95 -15.07
N SER A 217 1.36 28.52 -13.85
CA SER A 217 0.02 28.56 -13.25
C SER A 217 0.14 28.70 -11.73
N LEU A 218 -0.85 29.31 -11.06
CA LEU A 218 -0.94 29.45 -9.60
C LEU A 218 -1.65 28.26 -8.92
N ASN A 219 -1.94 27.18 -9.65
CA ASN A 219 -2.58 26.00 -9.06
C ASN A 219 -1.67 25.32 -8.01
N LYS A 220 -1.94 25.58 -6.73
CA LYS A 220 -1.23 25.04 -5.58
C LYS A 220 -1.10 23.51 -5.60
N VAL A 221 -2.16 22.79 -5.96
CA VAL A 221 -2.17 21.32 -5.97
C VAL A 221 -1.18 20.77 -7.01
N ASP A 222 -1.17 21.36 -8.20
CA ASP A 222 -0.27 20.91 -9.27
C ASP A 222 1.18 21.27 -8.99
N ARG A 223 1.41 22.42 -8.32
CA ARG A 223 2.74 22.80 -7.83
C ARG A 223 3.23 21.86 -6.75
N LEU A 224 2.40 21.51 -5.76
CA LEU A 224 2.75 20.56 -4.70
C LEU A 224 3.17 19.21 -5.31
N ILE A 225 2.31 18.65 -6.16
CA ILE A 225 2.55 17.35 -6.80
C ILE A 225 3.77 17.44 -7.71
N GLY A 226 3.85 18.45 -8.57
CA GLY A 226 4.99 18.68 -9.46
C GLY A 226 6.30 18.79 -8.68
N SER A 227 6.34 19.56 -7.60
CA SER A 227 7.52 19.71 -6.75
C SER A 227 7.95 18.39 -6.11
N ALA A 228 7.01 17.63 -5.56
CA ALA A 228 7.31 16.33 -4.96
C ALA A 228 7.88 15.36 -6.00
N ILE A 229 7.34 15.37 -7.22
CA ILE A 229 7.82 14.56 -8.33
C ILE A 229 9.23 14.94 -8.72
N LEU A 230 9.46 16.22 -9.04
CA LEU A 230 10.76 16.70 -9.51
C LEU A 230 11.84 16.51 -8.43
N ALA A 231 11.54 16.77 -7.15
CA ALA A 231 12.46 16.54 -6.04
C ALA A 231 12.74 15.04 -5.80
N SER A 232 11.80 14.16 -6.16
CA SER A 232 12.00 12.71 -6.12
C SER A 232 12.81 12.15 -7.31
N MET A 233 13.18 12.98 -8.30
CA MET A 233 13.98 12.52 -9.43
C MET A 233 15.46 12.38 -9.08
N PRO A 234 16.15 11.31 -9.50
CA PRO A 234 17.59 11.22 -9.37
C PRO A 234 18.28 12.26 -10.28
N GLY A 235 19.42 12.80 -9.84
CA GLY A 235 20.21 13.75 -10.61
C GLY A 235 20.34 15.13 -9.97
N ASP A 236 20.92 16.07 -10.74
CA ASP A 236 21.09 17.46 -10.35
C ASP A 236 19.74 18.22 -10.43
N PRO A 237 19.28 18.87 -9.33
CA PRO A 237 18.02 19.61 -9.32
C PRO A 237 17.94 20.73 -10.37
N GLY A 238 19.07 21.39 -10.67
CA GLY A 238 19.13 22.46 -11.67
C GLY A 238 18.82 21.94 -13.08
N TRP A 239 19.39 20.79 -13.44
CA TRP A 239 19.13 20.13 -14.72
C TRP A 239 17.68 19.63 -14.81
N VAL A 240 17.15 18.99 -13.76
CA VAL A 240 15.76 18.52 -13.71
C VAL A 240 14.77 19.69 -13.87
N ARG A 241 15.03 20.84 -13.23
CA ARG A 241 14.22 22.05 -13.39
C ARG A 241 14.23 22.55 -14.84
N LEU A 242 15.41 22.65 -15.44
CA LEU A 242 15.54 23.11 -16.83
C LEU A 242 14.82 22.16 -17.80
N ALA A 243 14.95 20.86 -17.60
CA ALA A 243 14.25 19.85 -18.39
C ALA A 243 12.74 20.02 -18.30
N PHE A 244 12.21 20.12 -17.08
CA PHE A 244 10.79 20.35 -16.83
C PHE A 244 10.28 21.61 -17.53
N GLU A 245 10.94 22.76 -17.36
CA GLU A 245 10.49 24.03 -17.94
C GLU A 245 10.47 24.00 -19.47
N ARG A 246 11.50 23.40 -20.09
CA ARG A 246 11.57 23.23 -21.55
C ARG A 246 10.46 22.30 -22.08
N LEU A 247 10.26 21.15 -21.45
CA LEU A 247 9.18 20.22 -21.79
C LEU A 247 7.81 20.88 -21.63
N ARG A 248 7.58 21.61 -20.53
CA ARG A 248 6.33 22.34 -20.26
C ARG A 248 5.99 23.33 -21.37
N ILE A 249 6.99 24.04 -21.90
CA ILE A 249 6.81 24.97 -23.02
C ILE A 249 6.51 24.21 -24.31
N GLN A 250 7.26 23.14 -24.62
CA GLN A 250 7.04 22.34 -25.83
C GLN A 250 5.65 21.70 -25.87
N LEU A 251 5.14 21.20 -24.73
CA LEU A 251 3.79 20.60 -24.66
C LEU A 251 2.67 21.54 -25.16
N ALA A 252 2.89 22.86 -25.18
CA ALA A 252 1.96 23.81 -25.78
C ALA A 252 1.77 23.60 -27.29
N SER A 253 2.85 23.36 -28.04
CA SER A 253 2.76 23.10 -29.49
C SER A 253 2.18 21.72 -29.80
N HIS A 254 2.23 20.80 -28.84
CA HIS A 254 1.57 19.50 -28.90
C HIS A 254 0.13 19.54 -28.36
N GLY A 255 -0.44 20.74 -28.22
CA GLY A 255 -1.84 21.01 -27.91
C GLY A 255 -2.28 20.65 -26.49
N ILE A 256 -1.36 20.46 -25.55
CA ILE A 256 -1.69 20.27 -24.13
C ILE A 256 -2.05 21.63 -23.55
N VAL A 257 -3.16 21.71 -22.81
CA VAL A 257 -3.66 22.97 -22.24
C VAL A 257 -2.82 23.41 -21.03
N PRO A 258 -2.70 24.72 -20.74
CA PRO A 258 -1.85 25.23 -19.66
C PRO A 258 -2.03 24.52 -18.31
N GLU A 259 -3.26 24.13 -17.98
CA GLU A 259 -3.65 23.51 -16.72
C GLU A 259 -3.01 22.13 -16.53
N ASP A 260 -2.86 21.35 -17.61
CA ASP A 260 -2.31 19.99 -17.55
C ASP A 260 -0.79 19.94 -17.75
N ARG A 261 -0.20 21.02 -18.29
CA ARG A 261 1.24 21.06 -18.64
C ARG A 261 2.16 20.87 -17.43
N ILE A 262 1.74 21.25 -16.22
CA ILE A 262 2.55 21.03 -15.01
C ILE A 262 2.71 19.53 -14.75
N LEU A 263 1.61 18.80 -14.65
CA LEU A 263 1.66 17.38 -14.32
C LEU A 263 2.24 16.57 -15.47
N VAL A 264 1.84 16.85 -16.71
CA VAL A 264 2.41 16.17 -17.89
C VAL A 264 3.89 16.47 -18.03
N GLY A 265 4.32 17.72 -17.87
CA GLY A 265 5.74 18.10 -17.92
C GLY A 265 6.56 17.43 -16.82
N ALA A 266 6.07 17.46 -15.57
CA ALA A 266 6.73 16.80 -14.45
C ALA A 266 6.80 15.28 -14.66
N SER A 267 5.76 14.69 -15.27
CA SER A 267 5.74 13.27 -15.63
C SER A 267 6.76 12.88 -16.66
N LEU A 268 7.39 13.82 -17.38
CA LEU A 268 8.32 13.57 -18.49
C LEU A 268 9.74 14.07 -18.19
N ALA A 269 9.96 14.78 -17.08
CA ALA A 269 11.22 15.48 -16.80
C ALA A 269 12.41 14.55 -16.53
N ASP A 270 12.14 13.27 -16.25
CA ASP A 270 13.15 12.22 -16.11
C ASP A 270 13.60 11.64 -17.46
N ILE A 271 12.87 11.91 -18.55
CA ILE A 271 13.21 11.39 -19.88
C ILE A 271 14.44 12.15 -20.42
N PRO A 272 15.47 11.44 -20.91
CA PRO A 272 16.62 12.08 -21.56
C PRO A 272 16.20 12.95 -22.75
N GLU A 273 16.83 14.11 -22.92
CA GLU A 273 16.49 15.08 -23.98
C GLU A 273 16.46 14.46 -25.39
N ALA A 274 17.36 13.51 -25.67
CA ALA A 274 17.41 12.80 -26.95
C ALA A 274 16.12 12.03 -27.30
N ALA A 275 15.32 11.66 -26.30
CA ALA A 275 14.06 10.91 -26.45
C ALA A 275 12.81 11.79 -26.38
N TRP A 276 12.94 13.12 -26.21
CA TRP A 276 11.78 14.01 -26.11
C TRP A 276 10.95 14.03 -27.39
N GLY A 277 11.59 14.08 -28.56
CA GLY A 277 10.89 14.07 -29.85
C GLY A 277 10.00 12.84 -30.03
N GLU A 278 10.47 11.68 -29.57
CA GLU A 278 9.72 10.44 -29.63
C GLU A 278 8.50 10.44 -28.70
N VAL A 279 8.66 10.80 -27.42
CA VAL A 279 7.53 10.80 -26.48
C VAL A 279 6.47 11.85 -26.85
N LEU A 280 6.88 13.01 -27.38
CA LEU A 280 5.97 14.03 -27.87
C LEU A 280 5.21 13.57 -29.13
N ALA A 281 5.87 12.88 -30.06
CA ALA A 281 5.21 12.28 -31.22
C ALA A 281 4.19 11.19 -30.81
N ARG A 282 4.51 10.41 -29.77
CA ARG A 282 3.58 9.44 -29.18
C ARG A 282 2.34 10.11 -28.58
N ILE A 283 2.51 11.23 -27.85
CA ILE A 283 1.40 12.06 -27.36
C ILE A 283 0.50 12.51 -28.53
N ASP A 284 1.08 13.05 -29.60
CA ASP A 284 0.32 13.50 -30.77
C ASP A 284 -0.45 12.36 -31.43
N ALA A 285 0.18 11.18 -31.57
CA ALA A 285 -0.45 10.00 -32.15
C ALA A 285 -1.67 9.54 -31.33
N ILE A 286 -1.52 9.44 -30.00
CA ILE A 286 -2.61 9.03 -29.10
C ILE A 286 -3.77 10.03 -29.16
N ARG A 287 -3.48 11.33 -29.13
CA ARG A 287 -4.51 12.37 -29.19
C ARG A 287 -5.22 12.46 -30.52
N ARG A 288 -4.55 12.15 -31.62
CA ARG A 288 -5.18 12.08 -32.95
C ARG A 288 -6.27 11.01 -32.98
N GLU A 289 -6.00 9.85 -32.38
CA GLU A 289 -6.93 8.72 -32.32
C GLU A 289 -7.98 8.84 -31.20
N ARG A 290 -7.66 9.59 -30.13
CA ARG A 290 -8.50 9.81 -28.94
C ARG A 290 -8.43 11.26 -28.47
N SER A 291 -9.07 12.16 -29.21
CA SER A 291 -8.98 13.62 -28.97
C SER A 291 -9.60 14.09 -27.66
N THR A 292 -10.52 13.30 -27.09
CA THR A 292 -11.23 13.62 -25.84
C THR A 292 -10.53 13.08 -24.59
N LEU A 293 -9.46 12.28 -24.75
CA LEU A 293 -8.77 11.68 -23.61
C LEU A 293 -8.02 12.76 -22.81
N ASN A 294 -8.14 12.71 -21.48
CA ASN A 294 -7.45 13.63 -20.59
C ASN A 294 -5.93 13.60 -20.83
N ALA A 295 -5.28 14.77 -20.81
CA ALA A 295 -3.86 14.93 -21.14
C ALA A 295 -2.92 14.13 -20.23
N ILE A 296 -3.31 13.93 -18.98
CA ILE A 296 -2.58 13.10 -18.03
C ILE A 296 -2.68 11.65 -18.50
N LEU A 297 -3.86 11.12 -18.77
CA LEU A 297 -4.02 9.75 -19.31
C LEU A 297 -3.26 9.52 -20.63
N VAL A 298 -3.24 10.53 -21.50
CA VAL A 298 -2.42 10.51 -22.72
C VAL A 298 -0.94 10.35 -22.38
N SER A 299 -0.42 11.05 -21.36
CA SER A 299 0.99 10.90 -20.95
C SER A 299 1.30 9.51 -20.38
N ALA A 300 0.33 8.85 -19.73
CA ALA A 300 0.44 7.45 -19.31
C ALA A 300 0.70 6.54 -20.51
N LEU A 301 -0.19 6.63 -21.49
CA LEU A 301 -0.16 5.78 -22.67
C LEU A 301 1.07 6.08 -23.54
N ALA A 302 1.49 7.34 -23.63
CA ALA A 302 2.71 7.72 -24.36
C ALA A 302 3.97 7.11 -23.75
N ARG A 303 4.00 6.97 -22.42
CA ARG A 303 5.09 6.35 -21.65
C ARG A 303 4.99 4.83 -21.52
N SER A 304 3.93 4.23 -22.07
CA SER A 304 3.77 2.78 -22.12
C SER A 304 4.95 2.12 -22.84
N PRO A 305 5.37 0.89 -22.45
CA PRO A 305 6.36 0.12 -23.19
C PRO A 305 5.87 -0.30 -24.59
N TYR A 306 4.58 -0.15 -24.89
CA TYR A 306 3.96 -0.51 -26.16
C TYR A 306 3.97 0.67 -27.15
N GLU A 307 3.93 0.36 -28.45
CA GLU A 307 3.72 1.37 -29.49
C GLU A 307 2.31 1.97 -29.40
N PRO A 308 2.10 3.24 -29.81
CA PRO A 308 0.80 3.91 -29.66
C PRO A 308 -0.40 3.10 -30.15
N PRO A 309 -0.37 2.39 -31.31
CA PRO A 309 -1.50 1.57 -31.75
C PRO A 309 -1.82 0.43 -30.78
N GLU A 310 -0.80 -0.24 -30.22
CA GLU A 310 -0.98 -1.32 -29.27
C GLU A 310 -1.42 -0.81 -27.89
N ALA A 311 -0.87 0.32 -27.43
CA ALA A 311 -1.30 0.95 -26.18
C ALA A 311 -2.78 1.36 -26.25
N LEU A 312 -3.24 1.90 -27.39
CA LEU A 312 -4.63 2.26 -27.64
C LEU A 312 -5.55 1.04 -27.74
N ASP A 313 -5.10 -0.04 -28.36
CA ASP A 313 -5.84 -1.31 -28.44
C ASP A 313 -5.99 -1.96 -27.05
N ARG A 314 -4.93 -1.97 -26.24
CA ARG A 314 -4.99 -2.39 -24.82
C ARG A 314 -5.94 -1.51 -24.02
N PHE A 315 -5.89 -0.20 -24.20
CA PHE A 315 -6.82 0.74 -23.56
C PHE A 315 -8.29 0.46 -23.94
N ALA A 316 -8.57 0.26 -25.22
CA ALA A 316 -9.91 -0.06 -25.69
C ALA A 316 -10.44 -1.39 -25.13
N GLN A 317 -9.58 -2.41 -25.06
CA GLN A 317 -9.96 -3.68 -24.46
C GLN A 317 -10.15 -3.58 -22.95
N ALA A 318 -9.34 -2.79 -22.24
CA ALA A 318 -9.53 -2.55 -20.81
C ALA A 318 -10.87 -1.85 -20.57
N LEU A 319 -11.20 -0.80 -21.32
CA LEU A 319 -12.52 -0.14 -21.26
C LEU A 319 -13.67 -1.12 -21.51
N SER A 320 -13.60 -1.88 -22.61
CA SER A 320 -14.65 -2.85 -22.95
C SER A 320 -14.79 -3.94 -21.88
N GLY A 321 -13.68 -4.42 -21.33
CA GLY A 321 -13.69 -5.44 -20.29
C GLY A 321 -14.26 -4.91 -18.98
N LEU A 322 -13.90 -3.69 -18.58
CA LEU A 322 -14.47 -3.03 -17.40
C LEU A 322 -15.99 -2.80 -17.57
N ALA A 323 -16.42 -2.28 -18.72
CA ALA A 323 -17.83 -2.10 -19.03
C ALA A 323 -18.61 -3.43 -18.98
N SER A 324 -18.03 -4.52 -19.51
CA SER A 324 -18.65 -5.86 -19.46
C SER A 324 -18.85 -6.40 -18.04
N ARG A 325 -18.10 -5.88 -17.05
CA ARG A 325 -18.24 -6.21 -15.62
C ARG A 325 -19.14 -5.24 -14.86
N GLY A 326 -19.77 -4.29 -15.56
CA GLY A 326 -20.72 -3.35 -14.98
C GLY A 326 -20.09 -2.10 -14.37
N PHE A 327 -18.78 -1.87 -14.56
CA PHE A 327 -18.15 -0.61 -14.18
C PHE A 327 -18.63 0.49 -15.13
N LYS A 328 -19.22 1.56 -14.58
CA LYS A 328 -19.89 2.60 -15.37
C LYS A 328 -18.90 3.57 -15.98
N ASP A 329 -19.13 3.93 -17.24
CA ASP A 329 -18.31 4.89 -17.99
C ASP A 329 -18.15 6.23 -17.26
N GLY A 330 -16.95 6.79 -17.36
CA GLY A 330 -16.56 8.06 -16.77
C GLY A 330 -15.05 8.19 -16.61
N ILE A 331 -14.59 9.38 -16.23
CA ILE A 331 -13.15 9.71 -16.17
C ILE A 331 -12.34 8.78 -15.26
N HIS A 332 -12.95 8.23 -14.20
CA HIS A 332 -12.28 7.29 -13.31
C HIS A 332 -12.10 5.89 -13.92
N VAL A 333 -13.02 5.44 -14.77
CA VAL A 333 -12.90 4.18 -15.51
C VAL A 333 -11.91 4.34 -16.66
N GLU A 334 -11.91 5.49 -17.34
CA GLU A 334 -10.87 5.83 -18.32
C GLU A 334 -9.49 5.87 -17.66
N ALA A 335 -9.38 6.42 -16.45
CA ALA A 335 -8.13 6.42 -15.70
C ALA A 335 -7.66 5.00 -15.35
N ALA A 336 -8.56 4.16 -14.84
CA ALA A 336 -8.26 2.75 -14.57
C ALA A 336 -7.80 2.01 -15.84
N ALA A 337 -8.52 2.18 -16.95
CA ALA A 337 -8.18 1.56 -18.22
C ALA A 337 -6.82 2.03 -18.77
N ALA A 338 -6.51 3.32 -18.67
CA ALA A 338 -5.24 3.88 -19.11
C ALA A 338 -4.07 3.36 -18.27
N LEU A 339 -4.24 3.26 -16.94
CA LEU A 339 -3.25 2.67 -16.05
C LEU A 339 -2.99 1.20 -16.37
N LEU A 340 -4.05 0.40 -16.53
CA LEU A 340 -3.95 -1.02 -16.91
C LEU A 340 -3.26 -1.20 -18.27
N ALA A 341 -3.61 -0.37 -19.25
CA ALA A 341 -3.05 -0.42 -20.60
C ALA A 341 -1.57 -0.02 -20.63
N ALA A 342 -1.18 0.97 -19.82
CA ALA A 342 0.20 1.42 -19.68
C ALA A 342 1.07 0.43 -18.89
N GLY A 343 0.49 -0.36 -18.00
CA GLY A 343 1.19 -1.40 -17.23
C GLY A 343 1.66 -2.58 -18.08
N SER A 344 2.62 -3.35 -17.54
CA SER A 344 3.21 -4.53 -18.19
C SER A 344 2.39 -5.82 -18.04
N ILE A 345 1.15 -5.73 -17.56
CA ILE A 345 0.27 -6.89 -17.36
C ILE A 345 -0.09 -7.50 -18.73
N PRO A 346 -0.18 -8.83 -18.89
CA PRO A 346 -0.73 -9.43 -20.10
C PRO A 346 -2.12 -8.89 -20.44
N LYS A 347 -2.35 -8.68 -21.74
CA LYS A 347 -3.59 -8.08 -22.27
C LYS A 347 -4.82 -8.89 -21.86
N GLU A 348 -4.65 -10.21 -21.78
CA GLU A 348 -5.70 -11.19 -21.51
C GLU A 348 -6.15 -11.20 -20.04
N THR A 349 -5.28 -10.81 -19.10
CA THR A 349 -5.51 -10.95 -17.65
C THR A 349 -5.67 -9.63 -16.91
N MET A 350 -5.46 -8.48 -17.57
CA MET A 350 -5.49 -7.16 -16.93
C MET A 350 -6.82 -6.85 -16.22
N VAL A 351 -7.95 -7.21 -16.85
CA VAL A 351 -9.29 -6.95 -16.29
C VAL A 351 -9.62 -7.91 -15.14
N ASP A 352 -9.11 -9.15 -15.21
CA ASP A 352 -9.22 -10.11 -14.12
C ASP A 352 -8.46 -9.68 -12.88
N ARG A 353 -7.20 -9.26 -13.07
CA ARG A 353 -6.37 -8.73 -11.99
C ARG A 353 -6.99 -7.48 -11.38
N PHE A 354 -7.50 -6.56 -12.21
CA PHE A 354 -8.22 -5.39 -11.73
C PHE A 354 -9.42 -5.77 -10.85
N ALA A 355 -10.30 -6.66 -11.32
CA ALA A 355 -11.52 -6.99 -10.58
C ALA A 355 -11.22 -7.72 -9.26
N ALA A 356 -10.19 -8.56 -9.25
CA ALA A 356 -9.71 -9.19 -8.02
C ALA A 356 -9.29 -8.13 -7.00
N VAL A 357 -8.46 -7.16 -7.42
CA VAL A 357 -8.02 -6.06 -6.54
C VAL A 357 -9.18 -5.16 -6.11
N GLU A 358 -10.04 -4.76 -7.04
CA GLU A 358 -11.15 -3.84 -6.77
C GLU A 358 -12.11 -4.40 -5.72
N THR A 359 -12.38 -5.72 -5.74
CA THR A 359 -13.18 -6.39 -4.71
C THR A 359 -12.62 -6.22 -3.30
N HIS A 360 -11.28 -6.17 -3.17
CA HIS A 360 -10.61 -6.00 -1.88
C HIS A 360 -10.46 -4.54 -1.45
N LEU A 361 -10.47 -3.60 -2.40
CA LEU A 361 -10.34 -2.16 -2.16
C LEU A 361 -11.69 -1.43 -2.13
N ALA A 362 -12.78 -2.12 -2.47
CA ALA A 362 -14.13 -1.60 -2.39
C ALA A 362 -14.45 -1.11 -0.97
N GLY A 363 -14.88 0.14 -0.86
CA GLY A 363 -15.19 0.79 0.42
C GLY A 363 -14.00 1.44 1.13
N LEU A 364 -12.77 1.22 0.66
CA LEU A 364 -11.58 1.96 1.13
C LEU A 364 -11.40 3.27 0.37
N PHE A 365 -11.70 3.26 -0.93
CA PHE A 365 -11.58 4.42 -1.81
C PHE A 365 -12.93 4.75 -2.47
N ASN A 366 -13.15 6.03 -2.76
CA ASN A 366 -14.36 6.47 -3.46
C ASN A 366 -14.05 7.52 -4.55
N PRO A 367 -14.10 7.16 -5.85
CA PRO A 367 -14.30 5.81 -6.41
C PRO A 367 -13.01 4.96 -6.36
N PRO A 368 -13.11 3.61 -6.28
CA PRO A 368 -11.96 2.74 -6.09
C PRO A 368 -11.17 2.43 -7.37
N TYR A 369 -11.61 2.92 -8.54
CA TYR A 369 -11.12 2.42 -9.82
C TYR A 369 -9.64 2.75 -10.11
N ALA A 370 -9.22 4.00 -9.95
CA ALA A 370 -7.82 4.37 -10.16
C ALA A 370 -6.89 3.69 -9.13
N PRO A 371 -7.17 3.73 -7.80
CA PRO A 371 -6.43 2.96 -6.80
C PRO A 371 -6.31 1.47 -7.13
N SER A 372 -7.41 0.84 -7.54
CA SER A 372 -7.44 -0.59 -7.88
C SER A 372 -6.61 -0.89 -9.13
N ALA A 373 -6.67 -0.03 -10.14
CA ALA A 373 -5.82 -0.17 -11.32
C ALA A 373 -4.34 0.01 -10.98
N MET A 374 -4.00 0.96 -10.10
CA MET A 374 -2.63 1.15 -9.62
C MET A 374 -2.13 -0.13 -8.95
N VAL A 375 -2.84 -0.65 -7.96
CA VAL A 375 -2.46 -1.91 -7.28
C VAL A 375 -2.45 -3.11 -8.24
N ALA A 376 -3.39 -3.20 -9.19
CA ALA A 376 -3.43 -4.29 -10.17
C ALA A 376 -2.23 -4.29 -11.13
N THR A 377 -1.68 -3.11 -11.44
CA THR A 377 -0.47 -2.92 -12.26
C THR A 377 0.84 -3.22 -11.54
N ASN A 378 0.79 -3.57 -10.26
CA ASN A 378 1.94 -4.06 -9.53
C ASN A 378 2.47 -5.38 -10.16
N PRO A 379 3.80 -5.59 -10.26
CA PRO A 379 4.36 -6.87 -10.73
C PRO A 379 4.06 -8.07 -9.83
N LEU A 380 3.66 -7.87 -8.57
CA LEU A 380 3.23 -8.92 -7.64
C LEU A 380 1.90 -9.56 -8.09
N GLU A 381 1.56 -10.75 -7.60
CA GLU A 381 0.20 -11.30 -7.76
C GLU A 381 -0.83 -10.42 -7.01
N PRO A 382 -2.11 -10.37 -7.44
CA PRO A 382 -3.11 -9.51 -6.80
C PRO A 382 -3.18 -9.64 -5.28
N THR A 383 -3.16 -10.87 -4.76
CA THR A 383 -3.20 -11.13 -3.31
C THR A 383 -1.96 -10.65 -2.58
N GLU A 384 -0.78 -10.79 -3.20
CA GLU A 384 0.49 -10.27 -2.67
C GLU A 384 0.49 -8.73 -2.67
N ALA A 385 -0.01 -8.10 -3.73
CA ALA A 385 -0.10 -6.64 -3.82
C ALA A 385 -1.07 -6.05 -2.77
N ILE A 386 -2.20 -6.73 -2.52
CA ILE A 386 -3.15 -6.38 -1.46
C ILE A 386 -2.52 -6.55 -0.08
N ASP A 387 -1.75 -7.62 0.13
CA ASP A 387 -1.04 -7.86 1.40
C ASP A 387 -0.03 -6.75 1.68
N VAL A 388 0.76 -6.37 0.67
CA VAL A 388 1.68 -5.22 0.78
C VAL A 388 0.94 -3.93 1.10
N PHE A 389 -0.21 -3.68 0.47
CA PHE A 389 -1.04 -2.51 0.75
C PHE A 389 -1.55 -2.50 2.19
N ARG A 390 -1.99 -3.66 2.71
CA ARG A 390 -2.42 -3.80 4.12
C ARG A 390 -1.27 -3.56 5.10
N ASP A 391 -0.08 -4.06 4.80
CA ASP A 391 1.10 -3.80 5.62
C ASP A 391 1.46 -2.30 5.63
N CYS A 392 1.27 -1.60 4.50
CA CYS A 392 1.43 -0.14 4.42
C CYS A 392 0.40 0.61 5.27
N ILE A 393 -0.89 0.21 5.24
CA ILE A 393 -1.93 0.74 6.15
C ILE A 393 -1.49 0.54 7.60
N GLY A 394 -1.04 -0.66 7.94
CA GLY A 394 -0.57 -1.00 9.27
C GLY A 394 0.61 -0.13 9.72
N VAL A 395 1.57 0.17 8.84
CA VAL A 395 2.72 1.02 9.18
C VAL A 395 2.32 2.50 9.34
N VAL A 396 1.54 3.06 8.42
CA VAL A 396 1.03 4.45 8.53
C VAL A 396 0.26 4.63 9.83
N THR A 397 -0.57 3.65 10.18
CA THR A 397 -1.37 3.65 11.42
C THR A 397 -0.48 3.56 12.66
N ARG A 398 0.41 2.55 12.73
CA ARG A 398 1.29 2.33 13.90
C ARG A 398 2.28 3.46 14.16
N THR A 399 2.66 4.19 13.12
CA THR A 399 3.56 5.34 13.22
C THR A 399 2.83 6.66 13.45
N ASN A 400 1.49 6.66 13.45
CA ASN A 400 0.65 7.85 13.54
C ASN A 400 1.03 8.92 12.51
N PHE A 401 1.40 8.50 11.28
CA PHE A 401 1.80 9.43 10.22
C PHE A 401 0.58 9.90 9.40
N TYR A 402 -0.38 10.55 10.06
CA TYR A 402 -1.60 11.13 9.47
C TYR A 402 -2.16 12.21 10.43
N ASP A 403 -2.98 13.16 9.95
CA ASP A 403 -3.86 13.97 10.82
C ASP A 403 -5.26 13.37 10.86
N LEU A 404 -5.73 12.99 9.68
CA LEU A 404 -7.10 12.59 9.40
C LEU A 404 -7.09 11.12 9.05
N THR A 405 -8.05 10.37 9.59
CA THR A 405 -8.16 8.93 9.30
C THR A 405 -8.34 8.65 7.81
N LEU A 406 -8.97 9.55 7.07
CA LEU A 406 -9.13 9.49 5.62
C LEU A 406 -7.82 9.60 4.81
N GLU A 407 -6.70 9.98 5.44
CA GLU A 407 -5.39 9.98 4.79
C GLU A 407 -4.73 8.59 4.80
N ILE A 408 -5.17 7.66 5.65
CA ILE A 408 -4.44 6.43 5.96
C ILE A 408 -4.29 5.55 4.71
N GLU A 409 -5.40 5.23 4.05
CA GLU A 409 -5.44 4.40 2.85
C GLU A 409 -4.63 5.05 1.71
N GLU A 410 -4.57 6.38 1.69
CA GLU A 410 -4.06 7.14 0.55
C GLU A 410 -2.55 7.25 0.68
N LEU A 411 -2.07 7.55 1.89
CA LEU A 411 -0.65 7.47 2.26
C LEU A 411 -0.15 6.03 2.17
N ALA A 412 -0.96 5.05 2.54
CA ALA A 412 -0.64 3.65 2.37
C ALA A 412 -0.56 3.25 0.89
N LEU A 413 -1.42 3.79 0.03
CA LEU A 413 -1.39 3.53 -1.40
C LEU A 413 -0.11 4.10 -2.02
N ILE A 414 0.26 5.33 -1.66
CA ILE A 414 1.57 5.89 -2.00
C ILE A 414 2.66 4.94 -1.49
N LEU A 415 2.69 4.62 -0.21
CA LEU A 415 3.75 3.79 0.36
C LEU A 415 3.87 2.41 -0.30
N SER A 416 2.73 1.77 -0.60
CA SER A 416 2.63 0.44 -1.21
C SER A 416 3.13 0.39 -2.66
N TYR A 417 3.24 1.56 -3.29
CA TYR A 417 3.47 1.66 -4.72
C TYR A 417 4.70 2.53 -5.05
N GLY A 418 5.85 1.89 -5.27
CA GLY A 418 7.08 2.49 -5.82
C GLY A 418 8.18 1.43 -5.86
N VAL A 419 9.00 1.23 -6.90
CA VAL A 419 9.55 2.11 -7.94
C VAL A 419 9.89 1.25 -9.18
N ALA A 420 9.63 1.72 -10.41
CA ALA A 420 10.20 1.12 -11.63
C ALA A 420 11.61 1.68 -11.93
N PRO A 421 12.38 1.06 -12.84
CA PRO A 421 13.46 0.13 -12.62
C PRO A 421 14.67 0.77 -11.91
N LEU A 422 14.66 0.78 -10.59
CA LEU A 422 15.84 0.55 -9.76
C LEU A 422 15.30 0.03 -8.42
N GLY A 423 14.85 -1.22 -8.51
CA GLY A 423 14.46 -2.08 -7.41
C GLY A 423 13.05 -1.83 -6.85
N LEU A 424 12.14 -2.80 -6.71
CA LEU A 424 12.39 -4.22 -6.43
C LEU A 424 13.70 -4.48 -5.65
N GLY A 425 14.22 -3.48 -4.94
CA GLY A 425 15.45 -3.56 -4.15
C GLY A 425 15.01 -3.52 -2.70
N TYR A 426 14.09 -2.62 -2.40
CA TYR A 426 13.41 -2.60 -1.11
C TYR A 426 12.35 -3.69 -0.95
N LEU A 427 11.61 -3.98 -2.03
CA LEU A 427 10.59 -5.04 -2.11
C LEU A 427 11.07 -6.28 -2.90
N ALA A 428 12.31 -6.35 -3.38
CA ALA A 428 12.80 -7.56 -4.08
C ALA A 428 14.32 -7.79 -4.08
N ALA A 429 15.15 -6.94 -3.44
CA ALA A 429 16.46 -7.42 -3.00
C ALA A 429 16.30 -8.33 -1.77
N ASN A 430 15.18 -8.17 -1.05
CA ASN A 430 14.88 -8.88 0.19
C ASN A 430 13.49 -9.53 0.21
N LEU A 431 12.76 -9.63 -0.92
CA LEU A 431 11.60 -10.52 -1.00
C LEU A 431 11.90 -11.63 -1.99
N PRO A 432 11.32 -12.83 -1.80
CA PRO A 432 11.54 -13.93 -2.68
C PRO A 432 11.38 -13.56 -4.15
N ALA A 433 12.39 -13.85 -4.97
CA ALA A 433 12.14 -14.09 -6.38
C ALA A 433 11.14 -15.25 -6.43
N GLY A 434 9.89 -14.94 -6.78
CA GLY A 434 8.92 -15.98 -7.10
C GLY A 434 9.40 -16.76 -8.31
N ALA A 435 8.76 -17.91 -8.60
CA ALA A 435 8.75 -18.34 -9.99
C ALA A 435 8.31 -17.10 -10.80
N PRO A 436 9.07 -16.68 -11.84
CA PRO A 436 8.60 -15.58 -12.67
C PRO A 436 7.16 -15.93 -13.03
N PRO A 437 6.19 -14.98 -12.93
CA PRO A 437 4.89 -15.21 -13.53
C PRO A 437 5.20 -15.78 -14.90
N GLN A 438 4.69 -17.00 -15.19
CA GLN A 438 5.05 -17.78 -16.39
C GLN A 438 5.40 -16.77 -17.46
N PRO A 439 6.69 -16.65 -17.87
CA PRO A 439 7.10 -15.48 -18.60
C PRO A 439 6.12 -15.36 -19.75
N ALA A 440 5.28 -14.32 -19.71
CA ALA A 440 4.66 -13.84 -20.92
C ALA A 440 5.87 -13.72 -21.84
N PRO A 441 5.92 -14.54 -22.92
CA PRO A 441 7.15 -14.87 -23.63
C PRO A 441 7.95 -13.60 -23.70
N ALA A 442 9.11 -13.56 -23.03
CA ALA A 442 9.77 -12.32 -22.65
C ALA A 442 9.97 -11.48 -23.90
N ILE A 443 8.99 -10.64 -24.21
CA ILE A 443 9.20 -9.58 -25.13
C ILE A 443 9.88 -8.57 -24.23
N VAL A 444 11.21 -8.73 -24.13
CA VAL A 444 12.12 -7.62 -23.87
C VAL A 444 11.96 -6.67 -25.06
N ARG A 445 10.78 -6.07 -25.19
CA ARG A 445 10.57 -4.85 -25.94
C ARG A 445 11.18 -3.84 -25.01
N GLN A 446 12.43 -3.47 -25.29
CA GLN A 446 12.99 -2.26 -24.72
C GLN A 446 11.92 -1.19 -24.88
N ALA A 447 11.41 -0.68 -23.74
CA ALA A 447 10.58 0.51 -23.79
C ALA A 447 11.40 1.53 -24.61
N PRO A 448 10.85 2.07 -25.71
CA PRO A 448 11.63 2.92 -26.63
C PRO A 448 12.30 4.08 -25.90
N VAL A 449 11.65 4.52 -24.82
CA VAL A 449 12.18 5.48 -23.85
C VAL A 449 12.52 4.71 -22.58
N SER A 450 13.80 4.71 -22.18
CA SER A 450 14.21 4.24 -20.86
C SER A 450 13.34 4.93 -19.82
N VAL A 451 12.65 4.15 -19.00
CA VAL A 451 11.64 4.65 -18.05
C VAL A 451 12.30 4.78 -16.69
N PRO A 452 12.91 5.92 -16.28
CA PRO A 452 12.96 6.18 -14.85
C PRO A 452 11.51 6.14 -14.32
N GLY A 453 11.29 5.34 -13.29
CA GLY A 453 9.98 5.14 -12.71
C GLY A 453 9.52 6.35 -11.92
N THR A 454 9.20 7.47 -12.57
CA THR A 454 8.64 8.68 -11.93
C THR A 454 7.27 9.04 -12.51
N TRP A 455 6.94 8.55 -13.71
CA TRP A 455 5.64 8.76 -14.35
C TRP A 455 4.45 8.36 -13.48
N TRP A 456 4.65 7.41 -12.58
CA TRP A 456 3.59 6.92 -11.71
C TRP A 456 3.23 7.86 -10.56
N TYR A 457 4.10 8.79 -10.16
CA TYR A 457 3.77 9.75 -9.10
C TYR A 457 2.65 10.70 -9.51
N VAL A 458 2.52 10.98 -10.80
CA VAL A 458 1.43 11.79 -11.34
C VAL A 458 0.07 11.15 -11.05
N TRP A 459 -0.03 9.83 -11.10
CA TRP A 459 -1.29 9.12 -10.81
C TRP A 459 -1.66 9.20 -9.34
N HIS A 460 -0.68 9.10 -8.44
CA HIS A 460 -0.91 9.25 -7.00
C HIS A 460 -1.42 10.65 -6.70
N GLY A 461 -0.71 11.68 -7.16
CA GLY A 461 -1.12 13.06 -6.93
C GLY A 461 -2.50 13.38 -7.53
N HIS A 462 -2.75 12.91 -8.75
CA HIS A 462 -3.98 13.28 -9.46
C HIS A 462 -5.21 12.47 -9.03
N TYR A 463 -5.08 11.16 -8.82
CA TYR A 463 -6.23 10.27 -8.57
C TYR A 463 -6.39 9.85 -7.11
N VAL A 464 -5.44 10.21 -6.22
CA VAL A 464 -5.51 9.89 -4.78
C VAL A 464 -5.59 11.19 -3.96
N TYR A 465 -4.62 12.10 -4.12
CA TYR A 465 -4.58 13.34 -3.32
C TYR A 465 -5.71 14.32 -3.67
N ARG A 466 -5.97 14.58 -4.96
CA ARG A 466 -7.03 15.53 -5.36
C ARG A 466 -8.39 15.14 -4.76
N PRO A 467 -8.91 13.90 -4.89
CA PRO A 467 -10.17 13.50 -4.26
C PRO A 467 -10.26 13.81 -2.77
N ILE A 468 -9.22 13.50 -1.98
CA ILE A 468 -9.15 13.87 -0.56
C ILE A 468 -9.28 15.37 -0.37
N PHE A 469 -8.47 16.15 -1.11
CA PHE A 469 -8.46 17.60 -0.98
C PHE A 469 -9.85 18.20 -1.27
N TRP A 470 -10.51 17.74 -2.33
CA TRP A 470 -11.88 18.13 -2.65
C TRP A 470 -12.88 17.73 -1.56
N TYR A 471 -12.73 16.53 -0.98
CA TYR A 471 -13.56 16.07 0.12
C TYR A 471 -13.41 16.95 1.36
N ILE A 472 -12.17 17.23 1.80
CA ILE A 472 -11.87 18.11 2.93
C ILE A 472 -12.43 19.51 2.69
N ALA A 473 -12.23 20.06 1.48
CA ALA A 473 -12.70 21.40 1.13
C ALA A 473 -14.24 21.52 1.16
N THR A 474 -14.96 20.44 0.84
CA THR A 474 -16.43 20.43 0.75
C THR A 474 -17.12 19.92 2.01
N HIS A 475 -16.43 19.20 2.89
CA HIS A 475 -17.00 18.58 4.10
C HIS A 475 -16.19 18.88 5.39
N PRO A 476 -15.87 20.16 5.69
CA PRO A 476 -14.99 20.50 6.82
C PRO A 476 -15.53 20.08 8.20
N VAL A 477 -16.84 19.84 8.33
CA VAL A 477 -17.50 19.46 9.60
C VAL A 477 -17.44 17.95 9.89
N HIS A 478 -17.18 17.11 8.86
CA HIS A 478 -17.08 15.65 8.99
C HIS A 478 -15.64 15.14 9.11
N VAL A 479 -14.67 16.05 9.00
CA VAL A 479 -13.26 15.77 9.25
C VAL A 479 -13.06 15.78 10.76
N HIS A 480 -13.28 14.63 11.40
CA HIS A 480 -12.86 14.44 12.78
C HIS A 480 -11.32 14.52 12.81
N THR A 481 -10.78 15.65 13.23
CA THR A 481 -9.47 15.67 13.90
C THR A 481 -9.54 14.66 15.04
N VAL A 482 -8.48 13.88 15.23
CA VAL A 482 -8.35 13.04 16.43
C VAL A 482 -8.25 13.96 17.64
N ALA A 483 -9.40 14.36 18.19
CA ALA A 483 -9.52 14.93 19.52
C ALA A 483 -9.52 13.78 20.52
N ALA A 484 -8.38 13.09 20.71
CA ALA A 484 -8.05 12.25 21.88
C ALA A 484 -6.77 11.43 21.65
N PHE A 485 -5.61 12.06 21.87
CA PHE A 485 -4.56 11.47 22.70
C PHE A 485 -4.11 12.59 23.65
N GLY A 486 -4.89 12.76 24.72
CA GLY A 486 -4.82 13.84 25.71
C GLY A 486 -6.19 14.14 26.27
#